data_AF-A0AAV4GBU2-F1
#
_entry.id   AF-A0AAV4GBU2-F1
#
_cell.length_a   1.000
_cell.length_b   1.000
_cell.length_c   1.000
_cell.angle_alpha   90.00
_cell.angle_beta   90.00
_cell.angle_gamma   90.00
#
_symmetry.space_group_name_H-M   'P 1'
#
loop_
_entity.id
_entity.type
_entity.pdbx_description
1 polymer ?
#
loop_
_entity_poly.entity_id
_entity_poly.type
_entity_poly.pdbx_seq_one_letter_code
_entity_poly.pdbx_strand_id
1 'polypeptide(L)'
;MHLSDWHDSETHRHEVEKHLKHFSEDVDKKLRKPLIPAFEAVRDAIGEKNVNCCFVLSHFKTADILLAFDENTQHFTTPQNCTDDNVTRVVVMLLSKAQTSFDDQPLGMLHCKLRQLQKLGYTVVQVSLVVFPFLFY
;
A
#
# COMPACT_ATOMS: atom_id res chain seq x y z
N MET A 1 22.37 -33.54 -11.96
CA MET A 1 21.13 -34.02 -11.31
C MET A 1 21.25 -33.64 -9.84
N HIS A 2 20.44 -32.76 -9.26
CA HIS A 2 18.99 -32.67 -9.39
C HIS A 2 18.50 -31.21 -9.44
N LEU A 3 17.87 -30.85 -10.56
CA LEU A 3 17.02 -29.67 -10.76
C LEU A 3 15.63 -29.97 -10.17
N SER A 4 15.50 -30.07 -8.85
CA SER A 4 14.21 -30.39 -8.21
C SER A 4 13.64 -29.32 -7.29
N ASP A 5 14.40 -28.28 -6.93
CA ASP A 5 13.93 -27.30 -5.93
C ASP A 5 13.27 -26.06 -6.55
N TRP A 6 13.25 -25.93 -7.89
CA TRP A 6 12.61 -24.80 -8.58
C TRP A 6 11.13 -25.02 -8.89
N HIS A 7 10.65 -26.27 -8.88
CA HIS A 7 9.26 -26.58 -9.19
C HIS A 7 8.31 -26.26 -8.02
N ASP A 8 8.78 -26.23 -6.78
CA ASP A 8 7.96 -25.92 -5.61
C ASP A 8 7.63 -24.42 -5.49
N SER A 9 8.51 -23.54 -5.98
CA SER A 9 8.30 -22.08 -5.89
C SER A 9 7.21 -21.57 -6.82
N GLU A 10 7.11 -22.08 -8.05
CA GLU A 10 6.08 -21.65 -9.01
C GLU A 10 4.71 -22.21 -8.65
N THR A 11 4.65 -23.45 -8.17
CA THR A 11 3.41 -24.09 -7.73
C THR A 11 2.84 -23.41 -6.49
N HIS A 12 3.71 -23.09 -5.52
CA HIS A 12 3.33 -22.27 -4.36
C HIS A 12 2.89 -20.86 -4.76
N ARG A 13 3.57 -20.22 -5.73
CA ARG A 13 3.17 -18.91 -6.24
C ARG A 13 1.80 -18.96 -6.92
N HIS A 14 1.52 -19.98 -7.72
CA HIS A 14 0.22 -20.19 -8.36
C HIS A 14 -0.89 -20.46 -7.34
N GLU A 15 -0.58 -21.22 -6.29
CA GLU A 15 -1.53 -21.52 -5.21
C GLU A 15 -1.83 -20.28 -4.35
N VAL A 16 -0.80 -19.48 -4.05
CA VAL A 16 -0.94 -18.19 -3.38
C VAL A 16 -1.71 -17.20 -4.27
N GLU A 17 -1.40 -17.10 -5.57
CA GLU A 17 -2.16 -16.27 -6.53
C GLU A 17 -3.63 -16.72 -6.63
N LYS A 18 -3.90 -18.04 -6.60
CA LYS A 18 -5.26 -18.60 -6.60
C LYS A 18 -6.02 -18.33 -5.29
N HIS A 19 -5.33 -18.35 -4.15
CA HIS A 19 -5.89 -17.98 -2.85
C HIS A 19 -6.05 -16.45 -2.69
N LEU A 20 -5.19 -15.64 -3.29
CA LEU A 20 -5.29 -14.18 -3.32
C LEU A 20 -6.40 -13.71 -4.27
N LYS A 21 -6.71 -14.47 -5.34
CA LYS A 21 -7.90 -14.26 -6.18
C LYS A 21 -9.23 -14.43 -5.44
N HIS A 22 -9.21 -14.98 -4.21
CA HIS A 22 -10.39 -15.10 -3.34
C HIS A 22 -10.61 -13.92 -2.39
N PHE A 23 -9.96 -12.77 -2.61
CA PHE A 23 -10.55 -11.53 -2.10
C PHE A 23 -11.84 -11.28 -2.87
N SER A 24 -12.96 -11.72 -2.28
CA SER A 24 -14.29 -11.28 -2.68
C SER A 24 -14.23 -9.77 -2.89
N GLU A 25 -14.69 -9.30 -4.04
CA GLU A 25 -14.70 -7.89 -4.42
C GLU A 25 -15.31 -7.01 -3.32
N ASP A 26 -16.26 -7.56 -2.56
CA ASP A 26 -16.88 -6.92 -1.40
C ASP A 26 -15.90 -6.70 -0.24
N VAL A 27 -14.98 -7.63 -0.01
CA VAL A 27 -13.93 -7.50 1.01
C VAL A 27 -12.93 -6.43 0.59
N ASP A 28 -12.52 -6.41 -0.68
CA ASP A 28 -11.64 -5.35 -1.19
C ASP A 28 -12.30 -3.96 -1.04
N LYS A 29 -13.54 -3.82 -1.51
CA LYS A 29 -14.34 -2.59 -1.33
C LYS A 29 -14.43 -2.17 0.13
N LYS A 30 -14.70 -3.11 1.05
CA LYS A 30 -14.75 -2.83 2.49
C LYS A 30 -13.41 -2.38 3.06
N LEU A 31 -12.29 -2.96 2.60
CA LEU A 31 -10.94 -2.58 3.04
C LEU A 31 -10.53 -1.21 2.49
N ARG A 32 -11.00 -0.81 1.31
CA ARG A 32 -10.74 0.51 0.72
C ARG A 32 -11.69 1.60 1.21
N LYS A 33 -12.90 1.25 1.66
CA LYS A 33 -13.92 2.22 2.11
C LYS A 33 -13.39 3.29 3.09
N PRO A 34 -12.58 2.94 4.11
CA PRO A 34 -12.04 3.94 5.03
C PRO A 34 -11.05 4.92 4.38
N LEU A 35 -10.44 4.54 3.24
CA LEU A 35 -9.47 5.35 2.53
C LEU A 35 -10.13 6.32 1.54
N ILE A 36 -11.41 6.15 1.19
CA ILE A 36 -12.06 6.90 0.10
C ILE A 36 -11.88 8.41 0.26
N PRO A 37 -12.16 9.04 1.42
CA PRO A 37 -12.07 10.50 1.52
C PRO A 37 -10.63 11.02 1.42
N ALA A 38 -9.66 10.29 1.98
CA ALA A 38 -8.26 10.64 1.85
C ALA A 38 -7.76 10.45 0.40
N PHE A 39 -8.19 9.38 -0.25
CA PHE A 39 -7.88 9.10 -1.64
C PHE A 39 -8.45 10.16 -2.58
N GLU A 40 -9.72 10.56 -2.39
CA GLU A 40 -10.38 11.63 -3.14
C GLU A 40 -9.68 12.97 -2.91
N ALA A 41 -9.39 13.34 -1.66
CA ALA A 41 -8.67 14.58 -1.36
C ALA A 41 -7.29 14.66 -2.04
N VAL A 42 -6.54 13.55 -2.05
CA VAL A 42 -5.23 13.50 -2.73
C VAL A 42 -5.42 13.55 -4.24
N ARG A 43 -6.42 12.86 -4.80
CA ARG A 43 -6.75 12.94 -6.23
C ARG A 43 -7.09 14.36 -6.68
N ASP A 44 -7.85 15.10 -5.87
CA ASP A 44 -8.21 16.48 -6.17
C ASP A 44 -6.98 17.40 -6.12
N ALA A 45 -6.03 17.12 -5.23
CA ALA A 45 -4.82 17.91 -5.06
C ALA A 45 -3.77 17.70 -6.17
N ILE A 46 -3.54 16.44 -6.59
CA ILE A 46 -2.42 16.09 -7.48
C ILE A 46 -2.84 15.41 -8.80
N GLY A 47 -4.14 15.26 -9.03
CA GLY A 47 -4.72 14.70 -10.25
C GLY A 47 -4.97 13.19 -10.16
N GLU A 48 -6.13 12.76 -10.65
CA GLU A 48 -6.61 11.36 -10.60
C GLU A 48 -5.59 10.32 -11.07
N LYS A 49 -4.91 10.59 -12.20
CA LYS A 49 -3.94 9.65 -12.79
C LYS A 49 -2.67 9.43 -11.96
N ASN A 50 -2.39 10.32 -11.01
CA ASN A 50 -1.17 10.31 -10.21
C ASN A 50 -1.33 9.61 -8.86
N VAL A 51 -2.54 9.13 -8.55
CA VAL A 51 -2.89 8.52 -7.26
C VAL A 51 -3.47 7.14 -7.50
N ASN A 52 -2.89 6.11 -6.88
CA ASN A 52 -3.41 4.75 -6.98
C ASN A 52 -3.74 4.20 -5.60
N CYS A 53 -4.95 3.65 -5.41
CA CYS A 53 -5.33 2.94 -4.21
C CYS A 53 -5.19 1.44 -4.47
N CYS A 54 -4.26 0.76 -3.78
CA CYS A 54 -3.95 -0.65 -4.03
C CYS A 54 -3.41 -1.35 -2.77
N PHE A 55 -3.23 -2.68 -2.85
CA PHE A 55 -2.47 -3.43 -1.86
C PHE A 55 -1.03 -3.58 -2.35
N VAL A 56 -0.12 -2.71 -1.90
CA VAL A 56 1.28 -2.74 -2.36
C VAL A 56 1.95 -4.06 -2.00
N LEU A 57 1.60 -4.61 -0.83
CA LEU A 57 1.99 -5.96 -0.41
C LEU A 57 0.72 -6.80 -0.28
N SER A 58 0.47 -7.67 -1.27
CA SER A 58 -0.80 -8.41 -1.40
C SER A 58 -1.12 -9.36 -0.24
N HIS A 59 -0.11 -9.85 0.46
CA HIS A 59 -0.25 -10.64 1.69
C HIS A 59 -0.64 -9.81 2.93
N PHE A 60 -0.52 -8.48 2.87
CA PHE A 60 -1.03 -7.59 3.89
C PHE A 60 -2.43 -7.08 3.50
N LYS A 61 -3.44 -7.42 4.32
CA LYS A 61 -4.85 -7.06 4.10
C LYS A 61 -5.16 -5.59 4.44
N THR A 62 -4.35 -4.68 3.91
CA THR A 62 -4.37 -3.26 4.24
C THR A 62 -4.12 -2.49 2.95
N ALA A 63 -5.14 -1.81 2.46
CA ALA A 63 -5.01 -0.97 1.27
C ALA A 63 -4.16 0.26 1.60
N ASP A 64 -3.47 0.76 0.59
CA ASP A 64 -2.51 1.86 0.65
C ASP A 64 -2.79 2.87 -0.46
N ILE A 65 -2.41 4.12 -0.24
CA ILE A 65 -2.35 5.12 -1.30
C ILE A 65 -0.91 5.17 -1.82
N LEU A 66 -0.72 4.84 -3.09
CA LEU A 66 0.54 4.83 -3.79
C LEU A 66 0.66 6.07 -4.67
N LEU A 67 1.77 6.78 -4.51
CA LEU A 67 2.16 7.98 -5.25
C LEU A 67 3.54 7.78 -5.88
N ALA A 68 3.83 8.54 -6.92
CA ALA A 68 5.17 8.63 -7.50
C ALA A 68 5.53 10.11 -7.68
N PHE A 69 6.67 10.51 -7.12
CA PHE A 69 7.18 11.88 -7.18
C PHE A 69 8.49 11.89 -7.97
N ASP A 70 8.51 12.63 -9.08
CA ASP A 70 9.72 12.84 -9.87
C ASP A 70 10.52 14.00 -9.27
N GLU A 71 11.72 13.68 -8.78
CA GLU A 71 12.60 14.65 -8.13
C GLU A 71 13.20 15.68 -9.09
N ASN A 72 13.31 15.35 -10.39
CA ASN A 72 13.83 16.30 -11.37
C ASN A 72 12.79 17.35 -11.74
N THR A 73 11.56 16.91 -11.98
CA THR A 73 10.46 17.80 -12.39
C THR A 73 9.70 18.38 -11.21
N GLN A 74 9.94 17.88 -9.99
CA GLN A 74 9.25 18.27 -8.76
C GLN A 74 7.71 18.10 -8.86
N HIS A 75 7.27 17.07 -9.58
CA HIS A 75 5.86 16.81 -9.84
C HIS A 75 5.47 15.35 -9.60
N PHE A 76 4.18 15.14 -9.30
CA PHE A 76 3.61 13.80 -9.20
C PHE A 76 3.32 13.22 -10.58
N THR A 77 3.61 11.94 -10.74
CA THR A 77 3.43 11.18 -11.98
C THR A 77 2.66 9.88 -11.72
N THR A 78 2.28 9.18 -12.79
CA THR A 78 1.52 7.94 -12.72
C THR A 78 2.37 6.83 -12.08
N PRO A 79 1.94 6.21 -10.96
CA PRO A 79 2.78 5.24 -10.24
C PRO A 79 3.04 3.92 -10.97
N GLN A 80 2.23 3.56 -11.96
CA GLN A 80 2.21 2.21 -12.55
C GLN A 80 3.37 1.92 -13.51
N ASN A 81 4.16 2.91 -13.95
CA ASN A 81 5.18 2.72 -15.00
C ASN A 81 6.53 3.43 -14.76
N CYS A 82 6.78 3.99 -13.57
CA CYS A 82 8.04 4.70 -13.34
C CYS A 82 9.14 3.75 -12.91
N THR A 83 10.05 3.41 -13.81
CA THR A 83 11.33 2.73 -13.53
C THR A 83 12.50 3.70 -13.41
N ASP A 84 12.24 5.00 -13.52
CA ASP A 84 13.27 6.03 -13.52
C ASP A 84 13.90 6.17 -12.13
N ASP A 85 15.23 6.22 -12.07
CA ASP A 85 16.00 6.34 -10.83
C ASP A 85 15.70 7.65 -10.07
N ASN A 86 15.14 8.65 -10.76
CA ASN A 86 14.79 9.96 -10.19
C ASN A 86 13.36 10.01 -9.63
N VAL A 87 12.62 8.90 -9.67
CA VAL A 87 11.25 8.84 -9.18
C VAL A 87 11.20 8.13 -7.83
N THR A 88 10.87 8.90 -6.80
CA THR A 88 10.60 8.38 -5.47
C THR A 88 9.16 7.87 -5.39
N ARG A 89 9.01 6.57 -5.11
CA ARG A 89 7.70 5.94 -4.89
C ARG A 89 7.32 6.10 -3.43
N VAL A 90 6.17 6.72 -3.19
CA VAL A 90 5.67 7.00 -1.84
C VAL A 90 4.45 6.16 -1.54
N VAL A 91 4.46 5.47 -0.40
CA VAL A 91 3.31 4.72 0.12
C VAL A 91 2.78 5.43 1.34
N VAL A 92 1.56 5.95 1.24
CA VAL A 92 0.83 6.56 2.36
C VAL A 92 -0.02 5.49 3.03
N MET A 93 0.35 5.17 4.26
CA MET A 93 -0.32 4.20 5.11
C MET A 93 -1.22 4.92 6.12
N LEU A 94 -2.53 4.74 5.99
CA LEU A 94 -3.47 5.25 7.00
C LEU A 94 -3.59 4.22 8.13
N LEU A 95 -3.19 4.60 9.34
CA LEU A 95 -3.25 3.75 10.52
C LEU A 95 -4.62 3.86 11.16
N SER A 96 -5.33 2.74 11.20
CA SER A 96 -6.58 2.59 11.94
C SER A 96 -6.36 2.14 13.39
N LYS A 97 -7.36 2.30 14.25
CA LYS A 97 -7.36 1.75 15.63
C LYS A 97 -7.11 0.23 15.68
N ALA A 98 -7.49 -0.51 14.64
CA ALA A 98 -7.27 -1.97 14.55
C ALA A 98 -5.81 -2.33 14.27
N GLN A 99 -5.00 -1.34 13.93
CA GLN A 99 -3.62 -1.44 13.49
C GLN A 99 -2.63 -0.83 14.50
N THR A 100 -3.16 -0.23 15.57
CA THR A 100 -2.40 0.38 16.65
C THR A 100 -2.70 -0.29 17.99
N SER A 101 -1.76 -0.22 18.91
CA SER A 101 -1.97 -0.60 20.31
C SER A 101 -2.86 0.43 21.02
N PHE A 102 -3.17 0.17 22.29
CA PHE A 102 -3.91 1.13 23.12
C PHE A 102 -3.17 2.48 23.25
N ASP A 103 -1.84 2.46 23.24
CA ASP A 103 -0.97 3.64 23.30
C ASP A 103 -0.67 4.21 21.89
N ASP A 104 -1.52 3.88 20.91
CA ASP A 104 -1.45 4.30 19.51
C ASP A 104 -0.13 3.94 18.79
N GLN A 105 0.62 2.96 19.30
CA GLN A 105 1.83 2.44 18.65
C GLN A 105 1.48 1.41 17.56
N PRO A 106 2.20 1.36 16.43
CA PRO A 106 1.94 0.37 15.39
C PRO A 106 2.06 -1.07 15.91
N LEU A 107 1.13 -1.95 15.53
CA LEU A 107 1.23 -3.37 15.87
C LEU A 107 2.37 -4.07 15.10
N GLY A 108 2.85 -5.21 15.61
CA GLY A 108 3.98 -5.95 15.02
C GLY A 108 3.84 -6.28 13.53
N MET A 109 2.62 -6.60 13.06
CA MET A 109 2.37 -6.81 11.62
C MET A 109 2.69 -5.56 10.78
N LEU A 110 2.42 -4.38 11.32
CA LEU A 110 2.67 -3.11 10.67
C LEU A 110 4.16 -2.79 10.58
N HIS A 111 4.93 -3.15 11.61
CA HIS A 111 6.40 -3.09 11.55
C HIS A 111 6.97 -4.00 10.46
N CYS A 112 6.44 -5.22 10.32
CA CYS A 112 6.83 -6.11 9.22
C CYS A 112 6.51 -5.49 7.85
N LYS A 113 5.31 -4.92 7.68
CA LYS A 113 4.90 -4.26 6.44
C LYS A 113 5.81 -3.10 6.09
N LEU A 114 6.07 -2.21 7.05
CA LEU A 114 6.93 -1.04 6.89
C LEU A 114 8.34 -1.44 6.45
N ARG A 115 8.93 -2.44 7.12
CA ARG A 115 10.26 -2.94 6.78
C ARG A 115 10.30 -3.53 5.36
N GLN A 116 9.26 -4.25 4.95
CA GLN A 116 9.20 -4.82 3.61
C GLN A 116 9.07 -3.73 2.53
N LEU A 117 8.22 -2.73 2.74
CA LEU A 117 8.07 -1.59 1.83
C LEU A 117 9.39 -0.81 1.67
N GLN A 118 10.05 -0.49 2.79
CA GLN A 118 11.34 0.19 2.76
C GLN A 118 12.42 -0.63 2.04
N LYS A 119 12.45 -1.96 2.26
CA LYS A 119 13.40 -2.86 1.57
C LYS A 119 13.15 -2.91 0.06
N LEU A 120 11.92 -2.68 -0.39
CA LEU A 120 11.56 -2.59 -1.81
C LEU A 120 11.80 -1.20 -2.41
N GLY A 121 12.38 -0.26 -1.65
CA GLY A 121 12.71 1.09 -2.11
C GLY A 121 11.55 2.10 -2.03
N TYR A 122 10.46 1.78 -1.32
CA TYR A 122 9.39 2.74 -1.10
C TYR A 122 9.71 3.68 0.05
N THR A 123 9.44 4.96 -0.15
CA THR A 123 9.31 5.94 0.94
C THR A 123 7.95 5.74 1.58
N VAL A 124 7.91 5.48 2.89
CA VAL A 124 6.66 5.16 3.59
C VAL A 124 6.27 6.32 4.50
N VAL A 125 5.06 6.85 4.31
CA VAL A 125 4.46 7.88 5.16
C VAL A 125 3.34 7.26 5.97
N GLN A 126 3.46 7.28 7.29
CA GLN A 126 2.41 6.80 8.19
C GLN A 126 1.56 7.97 8.67
N VAL A 127 0.24 7.87 8.49
CA VAL A 127 -0.71 8.87 8.95
C VAL A 127 -1.62 8.22 10.00
N SER A 128 -1.51 8.68 11.25
CA SER A 128 -2.37 8.21 12.33
C SER A 128 -3.65 9.02 12.41
N LEU A 129 -4.80 8.35 12.50
CA LEU A 129 -6.12 8.98 12.65
C LEU A 129 -6.30 9.72 13.99
N VAL A 130 -5.40 9.50 14.96
CA VAL A 130 -5.44 10.15 16.28
C VAL A 130 -5.24 11.67 16.16
N VAL A 131 -4.61 12.14 15.07
CA VAL A 131 -4.35 13.56 14.83
C VAL A 131 -5.56 14.29 14.22
N PHE A 132 -6.58 13.57 13.75
CA PHE A 132 -7.78 14.17 13.14
C PHE A 132 -9.08 13.55 13.66
N PRO A 133 -9.50 13.88 14.89
CA PRO A 133 -10.82 13.47 15.38
C PRO A 133 -12.00 14.18 14.68
N PHE A 134 -11.75 15.12 13.74
CA PHE A 134 -12.79 16.00 13.19
C PHE A 134 -13.08 15.88 11.69
N LEU A 135 -12.45 14.97 10.94
CA LEU A 135 -12.64 14.88 9.47
C LEU A 135 -13.54 13.73 9.00
N PHE A 136 -14.10 12.94 9.90
CA PHE A 136 -15.01 11.85 9.54
C PHE A 136 -16.23 11.83 10.48
N TYR A 137 -17.09 12.84 10.34
CA TYR A 137 -18.48 12.81 10.79
C TYR A 137 -19.39 13.20 9.61
#